data_AF-A0A965PVS6-F1
#
_entry.id   AF-A0A965PVS6-F1
#
_cell.length_a   1.000
_cell.length_b   1.000
_cell.length_c   1.000
_cell.angle_alpha   90.00
_cell.angle_beta   90.00
_cell.angle_gamma   90.00
#
_symmetry.space_group_name_H-M   'P 1'
#
loop_
_entity.id
_entity.type
_entity.pdbx_description
1 polymer ?
#
loop_
_entity_poly.entity_id
_entity_poly.type
_entity_poly.pdbx_seq_one_letter_code
_entity_poly.pdbx_strand_id
1 'polypeptide(L)' 'TFSSTNNYGCGPEDEDDVYTVEEFKQRCERRSFVDYDGFGHPVKDGKADESIYIYASKASEIPSDATHIVWFNR' A
#
# COMPACT_ATOMS: atom_id res chain seq x y z
N THR A 1 -10.03 12.23 3.62
CA THR A 1 -10.72 11.15 2.86
C THR A 1 -9.80 10.77 1.75
N PHE A 2 -9.34 9.51 1.69
CA PHE A 2 -8.48 9.07 0.59
C PHE A 2 -9.28 9.12 -0.71
N SER A 3 -8.80 9.89 -1.68
CA SER A 3 -9.54 10.22 -2.91
C SER A 3 -9.42 9.16 -4.01
N SER A 4 -8.52 8.19 -3.87
CA SER A 4 -8.08 7.32 -4.98
C SER A 4 -8.12 5.81 -4.67
N THR A 5 -9.06 5.35 -3.84
CA THR A 5 -9.37 3.90 -3.80
C THR A 5 -9.92 3.46 -5.16
N ASN A 6 -9.36 2.40 -5.76
CA ASN A 6 -9.63 1.89 -7.13
C ASN A 6 -9.04 2.67 -8.32
N ASN A 7 -8.17 3.66 -8.09
CA ASN A 7 -7.34 4.21 -9.16
C ASN A 7 -5.99 3.52 -9.11
N TYR A 8 -5.63 2.83 -10.20
CA TYR A 8 -4.44 1.98 -10.26
C TYR A 8 -3.46 2.49 -11.33
N GLY A 9 -2.19 2.67 -10.97
CA GLY A 9 -1.10 2.93 -11.92
C GLY A 9 -0.28 4.17 -11.56
N CYS A 10 0.60 4.61 -12.46
CA CYS A 10 1.27 5.91 -12.36
C CYS A 10 0.23 7.03 -12.50
N GLY A 11 -0.53 7.27 -11.44
CA GLY A 11 -1.29 8.50 -11.29
C GLY A 11 -0.38 9.72 -11.41
N PRO A 12 -0.94 10.92 -11.44
CA PRO A 12 -0.16 12.15 -11.28
C PRO A 12 0.87 12.00 -10.14
N GLU A 13 2.06 12.61 -10.24
CA GLU A 13 3.13 12.53 -9.21
C GLU A 13 2.65 12.94 -7.80
N ASP A 14 1.48 13.57 -7.72
CA ASP A 14 0.78 14.09 -6.56
C ASP A 14 -0.40 13.21 -6.05
N GLU A 15 -0.59 11.99 -6.59
CA GLU A 15 -1.57 11.04 -6.06
C GLU A 15 -0.94 9.87 -5.28
N ASP A 16 -1.47 9.64 -4.07
CA ASP A 16 -1.14 8.49 -3.23
C ASP A 16 -1.74 7.20 -3.84
N ASP A 17 -0.90 6.22 -4.16
CA ASP A 17 -1.33 4.90 -4.61
C ASP A 17 -1.93 4.10 -3.44
N VAL A 18 -3.26 3.98 -3.36
CA VAL A 18 -3.94 3.31 -2.24
C VAL A 18 -4.55 1.98 -2.67
N TYR A 19 -4.16 0.90 -1.99
CA TYR A 19 -4.67 -0.46 -2.21
C TYR A 19 -5.40 -0.97 -0.98
N THR A 20 -6.46 -1.75 -1.12
CA THR A 20 -6.93 -2.57 0.00
C THR A 20 -5.81 -3.54 0.43
N VAL A 21 -5.84 -4.00 1.68
CA VAL A 21 -4.85 -4.99 2.16
C VAL A 21 -4.86 -6.26 1.29
N GLU A 22 -6.03 -6.68 0.80
CA GLU A 22 -6.16 -7.83 -0.08
C GLU A 22 -5.48 -7.59 -1.44
N GLU A 23 -5.78 -6.46 -2.10
CA GLU A 23 -5.17 -6.11 -3.37
C GLU A 23 -3.66 -6.00 -3.26
N PHE A 24 -3.16 -5.32 -2.22
CA PHE A 24 -1.72 -5.21 -1.98
C PHE A 24 -1.06 -6.59 -1.87
N LYS A 25 -1.65 -7.51 -1.10
CA LYS A 25 -1.16 -8.90 -0.98
C LYS A 25 -1.17 -9.63 -2.33
N GLN A 26 -2.22 -9.49 -3.12
CA GLN A 26 -2.29 -10.08 -4.46
C GLN A 26 -1.20 -9.51 -5.40
N ARG A 27 -0.88 -8.22 -5.30
CA ARG A 27 0.21 -7.58 -6.07
C ARG A 27 1.58 -8.12 -5.66
N CYS A 28 1.82 -8.30 -4.37
CA CYS A 28 3.05 -8.91 -3.84
C CYS A 28 3.20 -10.37 -4.30
N GLU A 29 2.13 -11.17 -4.21
CA GLU A 29 2.13 -12.57 -4.64
C GLU A 29 2.42 -12.72 -6.14
N ARG A 30 1.84 -11.84 -6.97
CA ARG A 30 2.08 -11.78 -8.42
C ARG A 30 3.42 -11.16 -8.79
N ARG A 31 4.24 -10.77 -7.82
CA ARG A 31 5.52 -10.06 -8.02
C ARG A 31 5.38 -8.77 -8.82
N SER A 32 4.19 -8.15 -8.77
CA SER A 32 3.96 -6.81 -9.30
C SER A 32 4.51 -5.72 -8.37
N PHE A 33 4.62 -6.05 -7.07
CA PHE A 33 5.42 -5.28 -6.11
C PHE A 33 6.54 -6.15 -5.58
N VAL A 34 7.74 -5.61 -5.56
CA VAL A 34 8.91 -6.15 -4.88
C VAL A 34 9.55 -5.10 -3.98
N ASP A 35 10.37 -5.51 -3.01
CA ASP A 35 10.98 -4.60 -2.03
C ASP A 35 11.84 -3.50 -2.65
N TYR A 36 12.28 -3.69 -3.90
CA TYR A 36 13.02 -2.67 -4.64
C TYR A 36 12.11 -1.53 -5.15
N ASP A 37 10.84 -1.83 -5.43
CA ASP A 37 9.90 -0.89 -6.06
C ASP A 37 9.46 0.21 -5.09
N GLY A 38 9.45 -0.07 -3.79
CA GLY A 38 8.90 0.88 -2.82
C GLY A 38 8.59 0.30 -1.44
N PHE A 39 7.77 1.03 -0.70
CA PHE A 39 7.24 0.64 0.60
C PHE A 39 5.81 1.17 0.78
N GLY A 40 5.06 0.58 1.71
CA GLY A 40 3.71 1.03 2.03
C GLY A 40 3.50 1.36 3.50
N HIS A 41 2.55 2.26 3.77
CA HIS A 41 2.05 2.59 5.10
C HIS A 41 0.63 2.03 5.29
N PRO A 42 0.36 1.25 6.35
CA PRO A 42 -0.96 0.72 6.61
C PRO A 42 -1.92 1.83 7.05
N VAL A 43 -3.17 1.72 6.61
CA VAL A 43 -4.23 2.68 6.92
C VAL A 43 -5.17 2.11 7.97
N LYS A 44 -5.29 2.83 9.08
CA LYS A 44 -6.22 2.56 10.18
C LYS A 44 -7.06 3.80 10.47
N ASP A 45 -8.36 3.63 10.70
CA ASP A 45 -9.30 4.73 11.00
C ASP A 45 -9.22 5.91 10.01
N GLY A 46 -8.95 5.59 8.73
CA GLY A 46 -8.84 6.58 7.67
C GLY A 46 -7.54 7.41 7.69
N LYS A 47 -6.48 6.95 8.37
CA LYS A 47 -5.16 7.59 8.40
C LYS A 47 -4.04 6.59 8.17
N ALA A 48 -3.05 6.97 7.38
CA ALA A 48 -1.84 6.17 7.22
C ALA A 48 -0.99 6.24 8.49
N ASP A 49 -0.47 5.10 8.93
CA ASP A 49 0.50 5.02 10.02
C ASP A 49 1.91 5.10 9.44
N GLU A 50 2.45 6.31 9.36
CA GLU A 50 3.79 6.61 8.82
C GLU A 50 4.93 6.00 9.67
N SER A 51 4.62 5.46 10.86
CA SER A 51 5.63 4.78 11.70
C SER A 51 5.89 3.33 11.28
N ILE A 52 5.00 2.74 10.46
CA ILE A 52 5.09 1.35 10.02
C ILE A 52 5.39 1.30 8.53
N TYR A 53 6.49 0.63 8.19
CA TYR A 53 6.91 0.40 6.81
C TYR A 53 6.65 -1.06 6.42
N ILE A 54 5.78 -1.26 5.43
CA ILE A 54 5.48 -2.57 4.85
C ILE A 54 6.16 -2.68 3.49
N TYR A 55 7.16 -3.55 3.41
CA TYR A 55 7.74 -3.98 2.14
C TYR A 55 6.94 -5.16 1.57
N ALA A 56 7.02 -5.39 0.27
CA ALA A 56 6.28 -6.46 -0.40
C ALA A 56 6.56 -7.85 0.20
N SER A 57 7.82 -8.13 0.56
CA SER A 57 8.24 -9.38 1.22
C SER A 57 7.68 -9.54 2.64
N LYS A 58 7.19 -8.46 3.24
CA LYS A 58 6.61 -8.39 4.58
C LYS A 58 5.09 -8.19 4.58
N ALA A 59 4.41 -8.50 3.47
CA ALA A 59 2.96 -8.34 3.38
C ALA A 59 2.16 -9.16 4.42
N SER A 60 2.76 -10.19 5.02
CA SER A 60 2.19 -10.94 6.15
C SER A 60 2.26 -10.21 7.50
N GLU A 61 3.10 -9.18 7.63
CA GLU A 61 3.28 -8.36 8.84
C GLU A 61 2.30 -7.19 8.91
N ILE A 62 1.44 -7.02 7.89
CA ILE A 62 0.41 -5.97 7.86
C ILE A 62 -0.51 -6.13 9.09
N PRO A 63 -0.72 -5.05 9.87
CA PRO A 63 -1.64 -5.09 11.01
C PRO A 63 -3.03 -5.58 10.61
N SER A 64 -3.61 -6.46 11.43
CA SER A 64 -4.91 -7.10 11.11
C SER A 64 -6.09 -6.12 11.07
N ASP A 65 -5.94 -4.95 11.68
CA ASP A 65 -6.92 -3.86 11.70
C ASP A 65 -6.67 -2.81 10.60
N ALA A 66 -5.63 -2.99 9.77
CA ALA A 66 -5.42 -2.16 8.60
C ALA A 66 -6.45 -2.49 7.52
N THR A 67 -6.96 -1.46 6.86
CA THR A 67 -7.94 -1.61 5.76
C THR A 67 -7.31 -1.44 4.39
N HIS A 68 -6.30 -0.56 4.31
CA HIS A 68 -5.59 -0.22 3.08
C HIS A 68 -4.08 -0.10 3.33
N ILE A 69 -3.31 -0.08 2.25
CA ILE A 69 -1.90 0.28 2.19
C ILE A 69 -1.79 1.50 1.26
N VAL A 70 -1.20 2.59 1.76
CA VAL A 70 -0.70 3.67 0.89
C VAL A 70 0.69 3.28 0.44
N TRP A 71 0.89 3.07 -0.86
CA TRP A 71 2.13 2.62 -1.45
C TRP A 71 2.92 3.78 -2.04
N PHE A 72 4.22 3.80 -1.81
CA PHE A 72 5.14 4.81 -2.32
C PHE A 72 6.17 4.12 -3.21
N ASN A 73 6.11 4.40 -4.51
CA ASN A 73 7.12 3.95 -5.46
C ASN A 73 8.43 4.74 -5.27
N ARG A 74 9.56 4.08 -5.54
CA ARG A 74 10.91 4.65 -5.50
C ARG A 74 11.46 4.96 -6.89
#